data_AF-A0A4P8MR85-F1
#
_entry.id   AF-A0A4P8MR85-F1
#
_cell.length_a   1.000
_cell.length_b   1.000
_cell.length_c   1.000
_cell.angle_alpha   90.00
_cell.angle_beta   90.00
_cell.angle_gamma   90.00
#
_symmetry.space_group_name_H-M   'P 1'
#
loop_
_entity.id
_entity.type
_entity.pdbx_description
1 polymer ?
#
loop_
_entity_poly.entity_id
_entity_poly.type
_entity_poly.pdbx_seq_one_letter_code
_entity_poly.pdbx_strand_id
1 'polypeptide(L)'
;MKKKGITIYGVQAMHVSEVTFIGDGIKAGFPSPATDYLQEGINMNRVIVQKPDNTFIIIAEKGISNEECIEEGNLLVIEQSLTPRENDLLAYIKDGEFLIGRIGEEDKNDLILLGVLIANIKIYKEHFHHGIESLPILPEEYPSLPSFVRRQVVGKIDLNTILLKNYATTFVTVANGDSMIEDGIDDGNLLIIDKSIAPYDQCLAACYINGEFTLKRVKVDNGCAWLLPSNPAYPEIKLSEDDDFLVWGIVVSNIKQFRYGRITSGRSGRLQ
;
A
#
# COMPACT_ATOMS: atom_id res chain seq x y z
N MET A 1 28.89 -3.77 -12.48
CA MET A 1 27.49 -4.26 -12.44
C MET A 1 26.55 -3.16 -12.97
N LYS A 2 25.27 -3.45 -13.23
CA LYS A 2 24.25 -2.38 -13.33
C LYS A 2 23.93 -1.89 -11.92
N LYS A 3 23.96 -0.58 -11.66
CA LYS A 3 23.43 -0.01 -10.41
C LYS A 3 21.91 -0.23 -10.38
N LYS A 4 21.35 -0.75 -9.28
CA LYS A 4 19.89 -0.77 -9.05
C LYS A 4 19.49 0.66 -8.65
N GLY A 5 18.99 1.44 -9.61
CA GLY A 5 18.45 2.77 -9.32
C GLY A 5 17.05 2.68 -8.70
N ILE A 6 16.80 3.46 -7.65
CA ILE A 6 15.45 3.64 -7.12
C ILE A 6 14.61 4.39 -8.17
N THR A 7 13.42 3.89 -8.48
CA THR A 7 12.54 4.43 -9.53
C THR A 7 11.35 5.13 -8.90
N ILE A 8 11.34 6.45 -8.99
CA ILE A 8 10.38 7.35 -8.36
C ILE A 8 9.38 7.86 -9.40
N TYR A 9 8.10 7.83 -9.07
CA TYR A 9 6.97 8.27 -9.88
C TYR A 9 6.33 9.51 -9.27
N GLY A 10 6.07 10.51 -10.12
CA GLY A 10 5.18 11.62 -9.79
C GLY A 10 3.71 11.17 -9.81
N VAL A 11 2.87 11.88 -9.05
CA VAL A 11 1.48 11.48 -8.79
C VAL A 11 0.53 12.47 -9.46
N GLN A 12 -0.58 11.98 -10.04
CA GLN A 12 -1.56 12.82 -10.73
C GLN A 12 -2.93 12.81 -10.04
N ALA A 13 -3.51 14.01 -9.86
CA ALA A 13 -4.83 14.26 -9.27
C ALA A 13 -6.02 13.85 -10.17
N MET A 14 -5.84 12.88 -11.06
CA MET A 14 -6.94 12.33 -11.86
C MET A 14 -7.77 11.35 -11.03
N HIS A 15 -8.84 11.85 -10.42
CA HIS A 15 -9.93 11.04 -9.86
C HIS A 15 -10.52 10.15 -10.96
N VAL A 16 -10.18 8.87 -10.93
CA VAL A 16 -10.83 7.81 -11.72
C VAL A 16 -10.87 6.54 -10.88
N SER A 17 -12.06 5.91 -10.84
CA SER A 17 -12.37 4.63 -10.19
C SER A 17 -12.28 4.60 -8.67
N GLU A 18 -13.42 4.77 -7.98
CA GLU A 18 -13.58 4.45 -6.55
C GLU A 18 -13.80 2.92 -6.35
N VAL A 19 -13.51 2.40 -5.16
CA VAL A 19 -13.50 0.95 -4.82
C VAL A 19 -14.27 0.68 -3.52
N THR A 20 -14.98 -0.44 -3.41
CA THR A 20 -15.90 -0.77 -2.29
C THR A 20 -15.25 -0.79 -0.88
N PHE A 21 -15.95 -0.24 0.13
CA PHE A 21 -15.49 -0.10 1.52
C PHE A 21 -16.57 -0.45 2.59
N ILE A 22 -16.18 -0.53 3.88
CA ILE A 22 -16.89 -1.16 5.03
C ILE A 22 -16.65 -0.32 6.35
N GLY A 23 -17.68 0.35 6.94
CA GLY A 23 -17.65 1.40 8.03
C GLY A 23 -18.40 2.78 7.78
N ASP A 24 -19.56 3.06 8.41
CA ASP A 24 -20.65 4.01 7.98
C ASP A 24 -20.37 5.56 7.80
N GLY A 25 -20.84 6.22 6.71
CA GLY A 25 -20.84 7.71 6.51
C GLY A 25 -21.40 8.25 5.15
N ILE A 26 -21.56 9.58 4.88
CA ILE A 26 -22.22 10.19 3.65
C ILE A 26 -22.05 11.75 3.54
N LYS A 27 -22.03 12.54 2.42
CA LYS A 27 -21.99 12.55 0.90
C LYS A 27 -21.57 13.99 0.41
N ALA A 28 -21.44 14.43 -0.87
CA ALA A 28 -20.87 13.95 -2.18
C ALA A 28 -21.19 14.98 -3.33
N GLY A 29 -20.34 15.23 -4.35
CA GLY A 29 -20.66 16.08 -5.56
C GLY A 29 -19.47 16.61 -6.44
N PHE A 30 -19.70 16.95 -7.73
CA PHE A 30 -18.74 17.39 -8.80
C PHE A 30 -19.33 18.56 -9.67
N PRO A 31 -18.71 19.20 -10.73
CA PRO A 31 -17.44 18.94 -11.49
C PRO A 31 -16.53 20.14 -11.99
N SER A 32 -15.23 19.87 -12.29
CA SER A 32 -14.32 20.45 -13.36
C SER A 32 -14.07 21.99 -13.54
N PRO A 33 -13.14 22.49 -14.43
CA PRO A 33 -12.01 21.88 -15.17
C PRO A 33 -10.64 22.66 -15.17
N ALA A 34 -9.53 22.00 -15.55
CA ALA A 34 -8.33 22.54 -16.29
C ALA A 34 -7.24 21.43 -16.43
N THR A 35 -6.90 20.91 -17.63
CA THR A 35 -5.97 21.41 -18.67
C THR A 35 -4.50 20.95 -18.51
N ASP A 36 -4.15 19.92 -19.29
CA ASP A 36 -2.86 19.53 -19.90
C ASP A 36 -1.52 19.80 -19.18
N TYR A 37 -0.86 18.72 -18.73
CA TYR A 37 0.50 18.32 -19.17
C TYR A 37 0.75 16.83 -18.85
N LEU A 38 0.98 16.00 -19.87
CA LEU A 38 1.18 14.55 -19.71
C LEU A 38 2.66 14.17 -19.48
N GLN A 39 2.98 13.92 -18.22
CA GLN A 39 3.81 12.75 -17.86
C GLN A 39 2.85 11.60 -17.49
N GLU A 40 3.30 10.34 -17.54
CA GLU A 40 2.52 9.22 -17.00
C GLU A 40 2.58 9.24 -15.46
N GLY A 41 1.63 9.96 -14.83
CA GLY A 41 1.52 10.00 -13.38
C GLY A 41 0.86 8.75 -12.82
N ILE A 42 1.28 8.34 -11.62
CA ILE A 42 0.71 7.17 -10.96
C ILE A 42 -0.66 7.49 -10.33
N ASN A 43 -1.61 6.57 -10.47
CA ASN A 43 -2.94 6.59 -9.84
C ASN A 43 -3.10 5.24 -9.10
N MET A 44 -3.37 5.31 -7.80
CA MET A 44 -3.31 4.15 -6.90
C MET A 44 -4.46 3.17 -7.11
N ASN A 45 -5.66 3.66 -7.48
CA ASN A 45 -6.78 2.79 -7.82
C ASN A 45 -6.39 1.87 -8.98
N ARG A 46 -5.87 2.41 -10.09
CA ARG A 46 -5.49 1.62 -11.28
C ARG A 46 -4.30 0.68 -11.04
N VAL A 47 -3.37 1.06 -10.17
CA VAL A 47 -2.18 0.24 -9.84
C VAL A 47 -2.49 -0.92 -8.90
N ILE A 48 -3.41 -0.71 -7.96
CA ILE A 48 -3.76 -1.70 -6.94
C ILE A 48 -4.98 -2.53 -7.37
N VAL A 49 -5.97 -1.92 -8.04
CA VAL A 49 -7.30 -2.47 -8.29
C VAL A 49 -7.64 -2.45 -9.78
N GLN A 50 -7.60 -3.61 -10.43
CA GLN A 50 -7.92 -3.74 -11.86
C GLN A 50 -9.42 -3.86 -12.17
N LYS A 51 -10.24 -4.26 -11.20
CA LYS A 51 -11.69 -4.48 -11.38
C LYS A 51 -12.50 -3.94 -10.19
N PRO A 52 -12.69 -2.61 -10.07
CA PRO A 52 -13.36 -1.99 -8.92
C PRO A 52 -14.70 -2.64 -8.54
N ASP A 53 -15.52 -3.01 -9.52
CA ASP A 53 -16.85 -3.62 -9.31
C ASP A 53 -16.81 -5.05 -8.75
N ASN A 54 -15.62 -5.69 -8.75
CA ASN A 54 -15.38 -7.02 -8.18
C ASN A 54 -14.36 -6.96 -7.03
N THR A 55 -13.87 -5.78 -6.66
CA THR A 55 -12.91 -5.57 -5.57
C THR A 55 -13.60 -4.92 -4.37
N PHE A 56 -13.30 -5.44 -3.17
CA PHE A 56 -13.66 -4.81 -1.91
C PHE A 56 -12.45 -4.68 -0.99
N ILE A 57 -12.50 -3.69 -0.10
CA ILE A 57 -11.41 -3.36 0.81
C ILE A 57 -11.93 -3.38 2.24
N ILE A 58 -11.15 -4.00 3.14
CA ILE A 58 -11.42 -4.04 4.58
C ILE A 58 -10.23 -3.49 5.36
N ILE A 59 -10.48 -3.14 6.62
CA ILE A 59 -9.43 -2.94 7.62
C ILE A 59 -9.10 -4.30 8.24
N ALA A 60 -7.82 -4.62 8.43
CA ALA A 60 -7.41 -5.83 9.13
C ALA A 60 -7.66 -5.72 10.63
N GLU A 61 -8.56 -6.55 11.16
CA GLU A 61 -8.78 -6.68 12.61
C GLU A 61 -7.86 -7.75 13.24
N LYS A 62 -7.74 -7.71 14.56
CA LYS A 62 -6.89 -8.62 15.32
C LYS A 62 -7.42 -10.06 15.24
N GLY A 63 -6.59 -10.97 14.74
CA GLY A 63 -6.87 -12.41 14.71
C GLY A 63 -7.44 -12.93 13.39
N ILE A 64 -7.75 -12.06 12.42
CA ILE A 64 -8.26 -12.53 11.11
C ILE A 64 -7.19 -13.28 10.28
N SER A 65 -5.91 -13.22 10.66
CA SER A 65 -4.82 -13.88 9.94
C SER A 65 -3.67 -14.28 10.86
N ASN A 66 -2.88 -15.25 10.41
CA ASN A 66 -1.59 -15.65 10.98
C ASN A 66 -0.39 -15.27 10.08
N GLU A 67 -0.63 -14.61 8.94
CA GLU A 67 0.45 -14.18 8.04
C GLU A 67 1.17 -12.96 8.60
N GLU A 68 2.49 -13.06 8.84
CA GLU A 68 3.31 -12.02 9.49
C GLU A 68 3.23 -10.64 8.82
N CYS A 69 2.89 -10.57 7.52
CA CYS A 69 2.76 -9.32 6.78
C CYS A 69 1.39 -8.63 6.92
N ILE A 70 0.46 -9.18 7.70
CA ILE A 70 -0.87 -8.62 7.96
C ILE A 70 -0.98 -8.22 9.44
N GLU A 71 -0.88 -6.91 9.71
CA GLU A 71 -1.00 -6.34 11.06
C GLU A 71 -2.35 -5.63 11.25
N GLU A 72 -2.79 -5.47 12.50
CA GLU A 72 -4.00 -4.75 12.88
C GLU A 72 -3.99 -3.28 12.37
N GLY A 73 -4.97 -2.93 11.53
CA GLY A 73 -5.12 -1.61 10.89
C GLY A 73 -4.60 -1.49 9.46
N ASN A 74 -4.04 -2.55 8.84
CA ASN A 74 -3.74 -2.55 7.41
C ASN A 74 -5.02 -2.47 6.57
N LEU A 75 -4.96 -1.91 5.36
CA LEU A 75 -6.02 -2.05 4.37
C LEU A 75 -5.75 -3.27 3.49
N LEU A 76 -6.66 -4.24 3.53
CA LEU A 76 -6.60 -5.48 2.75
C LEU A 76 -7.49 -5.35 1.54
N VAL A 77 -6.95 -5.65 0.36
CA VAL A 77 -7.64 -5.48 -0.93
C VAL A 77 -7.96 -6.85 -1.51
N ILE A 78 -9.24 -7.18 -1.65
CA ILE A 78 -9.74 -8.50 -2.04
C ILE A 78 -10.50 -8.41 -3.36
N GLU A 79 -10.13 -9.24 -4.34
CA GLU A 79 -10.76 -9.32 -5.65
C GLU A 79 -11.53 -10.65 -5.81
N GLN A 80 -12.82 -10.55 -6.13
CA GLN A 80 -13.76 -11.68 -6.17
C GLN A 80 -13.72 -12.50 -7.46
N SER A 81 -13.39 -11.90 -8.61
CA SER A 81 -13.45 -12.58 -9.91
C SER A 81 -12.16 -13.33 -10.29
N LEU A 82 -11.18 -13.40 -9.38
CA LEU A 82 -9.97 -14.19 -9.56
C LEU A 82 -10.15 -15.61 -9.05
N THR A 83 -9.90 -16.59 -9.92
CA THR A 83 -9.73 -17.98 -9.49
C THR A 83 -8.50 -18.10 -8.58
N PRO A 84 -8.61 -18.73 -7.39
CA PRO A 84 -7.46 -19.07 -6.56
C PRO A 84 -6.42 -19.89 -7.33
N ARG A 85 -5.15 -19.65 -7.03
CA ARG A 85 -3.99 -20.46 -7.40
C ARG A 85 -3.31 -20.96 -6.13
N GLU A 86 -2.39 -21.89 -6.29
CA GLU A 86 -1.48 -22.30 -5.22
C GLU A 86 -0.76 -21.07 -4.61
N ASN A 87 -0.62 -21.05 -3.29
CA ASN A 87 0.02 -19.98 -2.51
C ASN A 87 -0.63 -18.57 -2.60
N ASP A 88 -1.88 -18.49 -3.05
CA ASP A 88 -2.69 -17.29 -2.83
C ASP A 88 -3.05 -17.11 -1.35
N LEU A 89 -3.19 -15.84 -0.96
CA LEU A 89 -3.93 -15.45 0.23
C LEU A 89 -5.39 -15.23 -0.14
N LEU A 90 -6.27 -15.88 0.62
CA LEU A 90 -7.70 -15.95 0.33
C LEU A 90 -8.47 -15.32 1.47
N ALA A 91 -9.53 -14.58 1.14
CA ALA A 91 -10.53 -14.13 2.09
C ALA A 91 -11.68 -15.14 2.08
N TYR A 92 -12.03 -15.65 3.26
CA TYR A 92 -13.05 -16.67 3.42
C TYR A 92 -13.75 -16.54 4.76
N ILE A 93 -14.86 -17.27 4.91
CA ILE A 93 -15.54 -17.44 6.19
C ILE A 93 -15.58 -18.92 6.53
N LYS A 94 -15.12 -19.26 7.74
CA LYS A 94 -15.17 -20.61 8.32
C LYS A 94 -15.77 -20.50 9.73
N ASP A 95 -16.66 -21.42 10.10
CA ASP A 95 -17.41 -21.40 11.38
C ASP A 95 -18.19 -20.11 11.69
N GLY A 96 -18.37 -19.22 10.69
CA GLY A 96 -19.01 -17.91 10.82
C GLY A 96 -18.04 -16.74 11.00
N GLU A 97 -16.76 -17.01 11.24
CA GLU A 97 -15.70 -16.00 11.40
C GLU A 97 -15.07 -15.64 10.04
N PHE A 98 -14.75 -14.36 9.83
CA PHE A 98 -14.04 -13.89 8.62
C PHE A 98 -12.53 -14.06 8.82
N LEU A 99 -11.87 -14.72 7.86
CA LEU A 99 -10.45 -15.07 7.92
C LEU A 99 -9.72 -14.75 6.60
N ILE A 100 -8.43 -14.48 6.73
CA ILE A 100 -7.46 -14.25 5.65
C ILE A 100 -6.31 -15.23 5.82
N GLY A 101 -6.07 -16.08 4.82
CA GLY A 101 -5.00 -17.07 4.91
C GLY A 101 -4.84 -17.96 3.68
N ARG A 102 -3.95 -18.94 3.80
CA ARG A 102 -3.72 -20.01 2.83
C ARG A 102 -4.60 -21.19 3.20
N ILE A 103 -5.30 -21.75 2.21
CA ILE A 103 -6.28 -22.82 2.41
C ILE A 103 -5.75 -24.09 1.73
N GLY A 104 -5.72 -25.22 2.46
CA GLY A 104 -5.38 -26.54 1.90
C GLY A 104 -6.40 -27.02 0.86
N GLU A 105 -6.11 -28.10 0.14
CA GLU A 105 -7.10 -28.71 -0.77
C GLU A 105 -8.30 -29.25 0.01
N GLU A 106 -8.07 -29.79 1.21
CA GLU A 106 -9.10 -30.46 2.03
C GLU A 106 -10.08 -29.50 2.73
N ASP A 107 -9.64 -28.31 3.17
CA ASP A 107 -10.47 -27.31 3.86
C ASP A 107 -11.56 -26.67 2.97
N LYS A 108 -11.40 -26.71 1.64
CA LYS A 108 -12.22 -25.94 0.67
C LYS A 108 -13.72 -26.26 0.70
N ASN A 109 -14.12 -27.40 1.27
CA ASN A 109 -15.52 -27.83 1.28
C ASN A 109 -16.33 -27.26 2.46
N ASP A 110 -15.68 -26.68 3.47
CA ASP A 110 -16.31 -26.29 4.74
C ASP A 110 -16.12 -24.78 5.03
N LEU A 111 -16.15 -23.97 3.97
CA LEU A 111 -15.95 -22.52 4.03
C LEU A 111 -16.65 -21.80 2.88
N ILE A 112 -16.90 -20.50 3.09
CA ILE A 112 -17.42 -19.59 2.06
C ILE A 112 -16.25 -18.73 1.59
N LEU A 113 -15.69 -19.04 0.41
CA LEU A 113 -14.69 -18.21 -0.23
C LEU A 113 -15.31 -16.87 -0.68
N LEU A 114 -14.65 -15.76 -0.36
CA LEU A 114 -15.08 -14.41 -0.73
C LEU A 114 -14.25 -13.81 -1.87
N GLY A 115 -12.96 -14.13 -1.96
CA GLY A 115 -12.08 -13.68 -3.02
C GLY A 115 -10.59 -13.90 -2.72
N VAL A 116 -9.73 -13.40 -3.60
CA VAL A 116 -8.26 -13.46 -3.47
C VAL A 116 -7.74 -12.12 -2.95
N LEU A 117 -6.90 -12.14 -1.92
CA LEU A 117 -6.17 -10.96 -1.47
C LEU A 117 -5.12 -10.57 -2.52
N ILE A 118 -5.32 -9.43 -3.16
CA ILE A 118 -4.47 -8.93 -4.26
C ILE A 118 -3.38 -7.97 -3.76
N ALA A 119 -3.62 -7.24 -2.66
CA ALA A 119 -2.65 -6.39 -2.00
C ALA A 119 -2.92 -6.22 -0.50
N ASN A 120 -1.84 -5.97 0.26
CA ASN A 120 -1.86 -5.46 1.63
C ASN A 120 -1.26 -4.05 1.68
N ILE A 121 -1.87 -3.13 2.42
CA ILE A 121 -1.46 -1.72 2.50
C ILE A 121 -1.26 -1.31 3.96
N LYS A 122 -0.01 -1.09 4.35
CA LYS A 122 0.41 -0.58 5.66
C LYS A 122 0.54 0.94 5.58
N ILE A 123 -0.29 1.67 6.33
CA ILE A 123 -0.15 3.12 6.53
C ILE A 123 0.51 3.32 7.90
N TYR A 124 1.64 4.02 7.97
CA TYR A 124 2.36 4.19 9.24
C TYR A 124 1.59 5.15 10.14
N LYS A 125 1.36 4.76 11.41
CA LYS A 125 0.30 5.33 12.27
C LYS A 125 0.53 6.81 12.60
N GLU A 126 1.78 7.26 12.66
CA GLU A 126 2.14 8.67 12.84
C GLU A 126 1.77 9.57 11.64
N HIS A 127 1.51 8.98 10.47
CA HIS A 127 1.13 9.66 9.23
C HIS A 127 -0.31 9.36 8.79
N PHE A 128 -1.08 8.64 9.62
CA PHE A 128 -2.43 8.18 9.28
C PHE A 128 -3.46 9.33 9.33
N HIS A 129 -4.12 9.62 8.22
CA HIS A 129 -5.15 10.65 8.14
C HIS A 129 -6.53 10.07 8.50
N HIS A 130 -7.25 10.75 9.39
CA HIS A 130 -8.69 10.49 9.55
C HIS A 130 -9.40 10.87 8.24
N GLY A 131 -10.31 10.01 7.80
CA GLY A 131 -10.99 10.16 6.50
C GLY A 131 -11.71 8.89 6.06
N ILE A 132 -11.18 7.71 6.42
CA ILE A 132 -11.83 6.41 6.18
C ILE A 132 -13.22 6.35 6.82
N GLU A 133 -13.38 6.91 8.02
CA GLU A 133 -14.62 7.00 8.81
C GLU A 133 -15.65 8.03 8.29
N SER A 134 -15.47 8.58 7.09
CA SER A 134 -16.28 9.72 6.59
C SER A 134 -16.70 9.61 5.12
N LEU A 135 -16.67 8.40 4.57
CA LEU A 135 -16.86 8.14 3.14
C LEU A 135 -18.26 7.59 2.80
N PRO A 136 -18.78 7.88 1.58
CA PRO A 136 -20.22 7.84 1.36
C PRO A 136 -20.84 6.47 1.07
N ILE A 137 -21.81 6.08 1.92
CA ILE A 137 -22.81 5.04 1.66
C ILE A 137 -23.67 5.46 0.46
N LEU A 138 -23.27 4.95 -0.69
CA LEU A 138 -24.18 4.64 -1.79
C LEU A 138 -24.55 3.15 -1.65
N PRO A 139 -25.82 2.82 -1.35
CA PRO A 139 -26.27 1.44 -1.33
C PRO A 139 -26.43 0.93 -2.76
N GLU A 140 -25.31 0.59 -3.39
CA GLU A 140 -25.28 -0.28 -4.56
C GLU A 140 -25.29 -1.74 -4.11
N GLU A 141 -26.04 -2.58 -4.83
CA GLU A 141 -26.15 -3.99 -4.48
C GLU A 141 -24.85 -4.72 -4.89
N TYR A 142 -24.22 -5.39 -3.93
CA TYR A 142 -23.14 -6.37 -4.18
C TYR A 142 -23.70 -7.80 -4.09
N PRO A 143 -24.42 -8.29 -5.12
CA PRO A 143 -25.06 -9.61 -5.09
C PRO A 143 -24.06 -10.77 -4.99
N SER A 144 -22.80 -10.54 -5.33
CA SER A 144 -21.68 -11.48 -5.20
C SER A 144 -21.32 -11.82 -3.75
N LEU A 145 -21.52 -10.89 -2.81
CA LEU A 145 -21.20 -11.12 -1.40
C LEU A 145 -22.33 -11.87 -0.68
N PRO A 146 -22.03 -12.69 0.36
CA PRO A 146 -23.06 -13.25 1.23
C PRO A 146 -23.86 -12.15 1.94
N SER A 147 -25.15 -12.39 2.19
CA SER A 147 -26.07 -11.36 2.74
C SER A 147 -25.69 -10.84 4.12
N PHE A 148 -24.85 -11.54 4.87
CA PHE A 148 -24.32 -11.12 6.17
C PHE A 148 -23.00 -10.35 6.10
N VAL A 149 -22.28 -10.45 4.99
CA VAL A 149 -21.15 -9.56 4.66
C VAL A 149 -21.67 -8.25 4.07
N ARG A 150 -22.68 -8.30 3.19
CA ARG A 150 -23.33 -7.09 2.63
C ARG A 150 -23.81 -6.11 3.70
N ARG A 151 -24.28 -6.60 4.86
CA ARG A 151 -24.73 -5.74 5.99
C ARG A 151 -23.61 -4.93 6.65
N GLN A 152 -22.36 -5.17 6.29
CA GLN A 152 -21.18 -4.46 6.80
C GLN A 152 -20.67 -3.43 5.76
N VAL A 153 -21.14 -3.48 4.51
CA VAL A 153 -20.70 -2.60 3.40
C VAL A 153 -21.33 -1.21 3.52
N VAL A 154 -20.54 -0.17 3.24
CA VAL A 154 -20.89 1.23 3.57
C VAL A 154 -20.57 2.25 2.48
N GLY A 155 -20.18 1.83 1.28
CA GLY A 155 -19.83 2.77 0.22
C GLY A 155 -18.53 2.45 -0.48
N LYS A 156 -17.80 3.50 -0.87
CA LYS A 156 -16.57 3.39 -1.67
C LYS A 156 -15.49 4.36 -1.19
N ILE A 157 -14.24 3.96 -1.39
CA ILE A 157 -13.02 4.74 -1.14
C ILE A 157 -12.31 5.07 -2.46
N ASP A 158 -11.68 6.23 -2.53
CA ASP A 158 -10.64 6.52 -3.54
C ASP A 158 -9.28 6.30 -2.87
N LEU A 159 -8.51 5.31 -3.33
CA LEU A 159 -7.18 5.03 -2.78
C LEU A 159 -6.21 6.18 -3.03
N ASN A 160 -6.45 7.07 -4.01
CA ASN A 160 -5.66 8.29 -4.10
C ASN A 160 -5.98 9.22 -2.93
N THR A 161 -7.25 9.41 -2.59
CA THR A 161 -7.67 10.28 -1.47
C THR A 161 -7.16 9.77 -0.12
N ILE A 162 -7.08 8.44 0.09
CA ILE A 162 -6.50 7.86 1.31
C ILE A 162 -4.97 8.02 1.34
N LEU A 163 -4.29 7.74 0.22
CA LEU A 163 -2.84 7.52 0.22
C LEU A 163 -2.00 8.73 -0.23
N LEU A 164 -2.61 9.69 -0.93
CA LEU A 164 -1.91 10.75 -1.69
C LEU A 164 -2.32 12.15 -1.19
N LYS A 165 -2.02 12.42 0.08
CA LYS A 165 -2.31 13.65 0.82
C LYS A 165 -2.07 14.94 0.03
N ASN A 166 -0.95 15.04 -0.70
CA ASN A 166 -0.61 16.21 -1.50
C ASN A 166 0.21 15.83 -2.72
N TYR A 167 -0.42 15.78 -3.89
CA TYR A 167 0.19 15.47 -5.19
C TYR A 167 1.48 16.27 -5.53
N ALA A 168 1.72 17.43 -4.91
CA ALA A 168 2.93 18.22 -5.12
C ALA A 168 4.12 17.80 -4.22
N THR A 169 3.89 17.04 -3.14
CA THR A 169 4.94 16.57 -2.21
C THR A 169 4.94 15.06 -1.99
N THR A 170 3.86 14.36 -2.36
CA THR A 170 3.77 12.90 -2.35
C THR A 170 4.33 12.30 -3.64
N PHE A 171 5.13 11.24 -3.50
CA PHE A 171 5.74 10.46 -4.59
C PHE A 171 5.58 8.96 -4.30
N VAL A 172 5.58 8.13 -5.33
CA VAL A 172 5.60 6.67 -5.17
C VAL A 172 6.91 6.11 -5.69
N THR A 173 7.47 5.10 -5.03
CA THR A 173 8.68 4.40 -5.49
C THR A 173 8.56 2.90 -5.32
N VAL A 174 9.42 2.15 -5.99
CA VAL A 174 9.57 0.69 -5.80
C VAL A 174 10.71 0.41 -4.83
N ALA A 175 10.46 -0.42 -3.80
CA ALA A 175 11.50 -0.98 -2.94
C ALA A 175 12.44 -1.88 -3.75
N ASN A 176 13.75 -1.75 -3.55
CA ASN A 176 14.78 -2.52 -4.28
C ASN A 176 15.75 -3.13 -3.26
N GLY A 177 15.85 -4.45 -3.22
CA GLY A 177 16.54 -5.19 -2.15
C GLY A 177 15.67 -5.41 -0.90
N ASP A 178 16.27 -6.06 0.09
CA ASP A 178 15.65 -6.66 1.28
C ASP A 178 16.17 -6.07 2.61
N SER A 179 16.94 -4.97 2.56
CA SER A 179 17.56 -4.35 3.75
C SER A 179 16.59 -3.74 4.77
N MET A 180 15.27 -3.83 4.53
CA MET A 180 14.18 -3.38 5.41
C MET A 180 13.10 -4.47 5.58
N ILE A 181 13.46 -5.74 5.47
CA ILE A 181 12.52 -6.87 5.48
C ILE A 181 11.76 -7.00 6.81
N GLU A 182 12.40 -6.71 7.94
CA GLU A 182 11.76 -6.76 9.28
C GLU A 182 10.77 -5.59 9.50
N ASP A 183 10.85 -4.53 8.68
CA ASP A 183 9.84 -3.47 8.62
C ASP A 183 8.61 -3.86 7.76
N GLY A 184 8.63 -5.07 7.17
CA GLY A 184 7.61 -5.62 6.29
C GLY A 184 7.81 -5.28 4.80
N ILE A 185 9.00 -4.78 4.41
CA ILE A 185 9.25 -4.22 3.08
C ILE A 185 10.16 -5.15 2.26
N ASP A 186 9.57 -5.93 1.35
CA ASP A 186 10.34 -6.76 0.40
C ASP A 186 10.69 -5.99 -0.90
N ASP A 187 11.73 -6.44 -1.60
CA ASP A 187 12.02 -6.04 -3.00
C ASP A 187 10.74 -6.13 -3.84
N GLY A 188 10.39 -5.06 -4.55
CA GLY A 188 9.17 -4.95 -5.37
C GLY A 188 7.92 -4.42 -4.68
N ASN A 189 7.95 -4.09 -3.37
CA ASN A 189 6.86 -3.35 -2.72
C ASN A 189 6.77 -1.91 -3.26
N LEU A 190 5.57 -1.31 -3.27
CA LEU A 190 5.41 0.11 -3.57
C LEU A 190 5.40 0.92 -2.28
N LEU A 191 6.22 1.96 -2.23
CA LEU A 191 6.37 2.85 -1.08
C LEU A 191 5.88 4.23 -1.44
N ILE A 192 5.10 4.84 -0.55
CA ILE A 192 4.61 6.21 -0.71
C ILE A 192 5.45 7.12 0.19
N ILE A 193 6.02 8.16 -0.39
CA ILE A 193 6.93 9.11 0.26
C ILE A 193 6.30 10.49 0.24
N ASP A 194 6.23 11.19 1.38
CA ASP A 194 5.87 12.60 1.45
C ASP A 194 7.10 13.45 1.81
N LYS A 195 7.41 14.42 0.95
CA LYS A 195 8.50 15.39 1.13
C LYS A 195 8.11 16.61 1.97
N SER A 196 6.84 16.77 2.34
CA SER A 196 6.37 17.85 3.22
C SER A 196 6.63 17.57 4.70
N ILE A 197 6.94 16.34 5.05
CA ILE A 197 7.14 15.88 6.44
C ILE A 197 8.61 16.07 6.82
N ALA A 198 8.85 16.80 7.91
CA ALA A 198 10.19 17.00 8.45
C ALA A 198 10.75 15.67 9.03
N PRO A 199 12.05 15.37 8.86
CA PRO A 199 12.67 14.19 9.46
C PRO A 199 12.58 14.18 10.99
N TYR A 200 12.36 12.99 11.56
CA TYR A 200 12.27 12.73 13.00
C TYR A 200 13.04 11.44 13.35
N ASP A 201 13.33 11.20 14.63
CA ASP A 201 14.08 10.00 15.04
C ASP A 201 13.30 8.71 14.73
N GLN A 202 14.02 7.68 14.29
CA GLN A 202 13.52 6.42 13.75
C GLN A 202 12.65 6.53 12.48
N CYS A 203 12.52 7.69 11.85
CA CYS A 203 11.68 7.83 10.65
C CYS A 203 12.17 6.91 9.52
N LEU A 204 11.24 6.15 8.93
CA LEU A 204 11.52 5.38 7.72
C LEU A 204 11.56 6.35 6.54
N ALA A 205 12.71 6.50 5.89
CA ALA A 205 12.89 7.56 4.91
C ALA A 205 13.69 7.12 3.67
N ALA A 206 13.30 7.69 2.53
CA ALA A 206 14.12 7.68 1.34
C ALA A 206 15.25 8.71 1.52
N CYS A 207 16.47 8.20 1.61
CA CYS A 207 17.68 8.99 1.78
C CYS A 207 18.49 9.00 0.49
N TYR A 208 19.10 10.13 0.19
CA TYR A 208 20.16 10.26 -0.80
C TYR A 208 21.50 10.38 -0.06
N ILE A 209 22.50 9.62 -0.47
CA ILE A 209 23.84 9.60 0.11
C ILE A 209 24.88 9.38 -0.99
N ASN A 210 25.86 10.27 -1.10
CA ASN A 210 27.05 10.12 -1.98
C ASN A 210 26.73 9.70 -3.43
N GLY A 211 25.67 10.25 -4.02
CA GLY A 211 25.24 9.96 -5.39
C GLY A 211 24.24 8.81 -5.55
N GLU A 212 23.80 8.14 -4.48
CA GLU A 212 22.86 7.01 -4.55
C GLU A 212 21.68 7.16 -3.58
N PHE A 213 20.53 6.60 -3.97
CA PHE A 213 19.34 6.55 -3.11
C PHE A 213 19.28 5.23 -2.33
N THR A 214 18.92 5.33 -1.05
CA THR A 214 18.73 4.19 -0.13
C THR A 214 17.47 4.37 0.71
N LEU A 215 16.88 3.28 1.17
CA LEU A 215 15.76 3.26 2.11
C LEU A 215 16.27 2.75 3.46
N LYS A 216 16.16 3.54 4.51
CA LYS A 216 16.66 3.24 5.87
C LYS A 216 15.76 3.91 6.92
N ARG A 217 15.87 3.49 8.18
CA ARG A 217 15.42 4.29 9.32
C ARG A 217 16.50 5.30 9.69
N VAL A 218 16.14 6.56 9.90
CA VAL A 218 17.08 7.62 10.28
C VAL A 218 17.08 7.76 11.79
N LYS A 219 18.23 7.50 12.43
CA LYS A 219 18.45 7.71 13.86
C LYS A 219 19.36 8.93 14.08
N VAL A 220 19.04 9.76 15.07
CA VAL A 220 19.86 10.92 15.47
C VAL A 220 20.29 10.75 16.93
N ASP A 221 21.60 10.58 17.15
CA ASP A 221 22.16 10.17 18.44
C ASP A 221 23.47 10.90 18.73
N ASN A 222 23.55 11.61 19.86
CA ASN A 222 24.73 12.37 20.28
C ASN A 222 25.31 13.31 19.19
N GLY A 223 24.44 13.92 18.39
CA GLY A 223 24.82 14.81 17.27
C GLY A 223 25.27 14.07 15.99
N CYS A 224 25.40 12.75 16.01
CA CYS A 224 25.64 11.93 14.82
C CYS A 224 24.31 11.44 14.24
N ALA A 225 24.18 11.45 12.92
CA ALA A 225 23.09 10.78 12.22
C ALA A 225 23.52 9.37 11.76
N TRP A 226 22.58 8.43 11.76
CA TRP A 226 22.79 7.04 11.40
C TRP A 226 21.65 6.55 10.50
N LEU A 227 21.97 5.73 9.51
CA LEU A 227 21.00 5.08 8.64
C LEU A 227 20.96 3.58 8.97
N LEU A 228 19.87 3.17 9.62
CA LEU A 228 19.68 1.83 10.14
C LEU A 228 18.92 0.97 9.12
N PRO A 229 19.45 -0.20 8.70
CA PRO A 229 18.65 -1.22 8.05
C PRO A 229 17.70 -1.90 9.05
N SER A 230 16.58 -2.44 8.57
CA SER A 230 15.73 -3.37 9.32
C SER A 230 15.92 -4.77 8.75
N ASN A 231 17.17 -5.24 8.82
CA ASN A 231 17.65 -6.56 8.41
C ASN A 231 19.08 -6.77 8.96
N PRO A 232 19.32 -7.72 9.89
CA PRO A 232 20.64 -7.95 10.51
C PRO A 232 21.77 -8.38 9.56
N ALA A 233 21.46 -8.76 8.31
CA ALA A 233 22.47 -9.03 7.30
C ALA A 233 23.15 -7.76 6.74
N TYR A 234 22.62 -6.58 7.08
CA TYR A 234 23.14 -5.28 6.63
C TYR A 234 23.69 -4.48 7.84
N PRO A 235 24.86 -3.84 7.73
CA PRO A 235 25.40 -2.99 8.79
C PRO A 235 24.67 -1.65 8.87
N GLU A 236 24.64 -1.05 10.07
CA GLU A 236 24.29 0.35 10.27
C GLU A 236 25.30 1.26 9.56
N ILE A 237 24.82 2.33 8.91
CA ILE A 237 25.67 3.31 8.24
C ILE A 237 25.73 4.56 9.11
N LYS A 238 26.89 4.83 9.73
CA LYS A 238 27.14 6.11 10.38
C LYS A 238 27.41 7.19 9.32
N LEU A 239 26.77 8.35 9.46
CA LEU A 239 27.05 9.52 8.64
C LEU A 239 28.19 10.36 9.24
N SER A 240 28.99 10.97 8.36
CA SER A 240 30.08 11.90 8.65
C SER A 240 29.77 13.29 8.11
N GLU A 241 30.63 14.28 8.43
CA GLU A 241 30.48 15.66 7.94
C GLU A 241 30.87 15.80 6.45
N ASP A 242 31.56 14.81 5.88
CA ASP A 242 31.99 14.77 4.47
C ASP A 242 30.96 14.08 3.53
N ASP A 243 29.90 13.48 4.07
CA ASP A 243 28.88 12.77 3.28
C ASP A 243 27.88 13.73 2.61
N ASP A 244 27.66 13.58 1.30
CA ASP A 244 26.60 14.27 0.55
C ASP A 244 25.25 13.61 0.88
N PHE A 245 24.71 13.96 2.05
CA PHE A 245 23.53 13.34 2.65
C PHE A 245 22.29 14.25 2.64
N LEU A 246 21.16 13.69 2.22
CA LEU A 246 19.84 14.31 2.29
C LEU A 246 18.76 13.28 2.62
N VAL A 247 17.99 13.51 3.68
CA VAL A 247 16.68 12.87 3.83
C VAL A 247 15.76 13.49 2.78
N TRP A 248 15.45 12.74 1.72
CA TRP A 248 14.70 13.24 0.58
C TRP A 248 13.20 13.31 0.88
N GLY A 249 12.66 12.33 1.62
CA GLY A 249 11.29 12.35 2.10
C GLY A 249 10.95 11.13 2.97
N ILE A 250 9.87 11.23 3.73
CA ILE A 250 9.45 10.23 4.71
C ILE A 250 8.48 9.23 4.09
N VAL A 251 8.67 7.93 4.32
CA VAL A 251 7.74 6.90 3.88
C VAL A 251 6.49 6.91 4.77
N VAL A 252 5.34 7.17 4.16
CA VAL A 252 4.03 7.22 4.85
C VAL A 252 3.21 5.95 4.64
N SER A 253 3.52 5.14 3.63
CA SER A 253 2.86 3.84 3.41
C SER A 253 3.73 2.83 2.67
N ASN A 254 3.50 1.54 2.95
CA ASN A 254 4.05 0.39 2.23
C ASN A 254 2.90 -0.45 1.62
N ILE A 255 3.05 -0.89 0.37
CA ILE A 255 2.04 -1.65 -0.37
C ILE A 255 2.68 -2.93 -0.94
N LYS A 256 2.25 -4.07 -0.39
CA LYS A 256 2.68 -5.41 -0.78
C LYS A 256 1.66 -6.00 -1.77
N GLN A 257 2.04 -6.12 -3.04
CA GLN A 257 1.19 -6.69 -4.09
C GLN A 257 1.46 -8.19 -4.28
N PHE A 258 0.40 -9.01 -4.28
CA PHE A 258 0.51 -10.47 -4.35
C PHE A 258 0.23 -11.05 -5.75
N ARG A 259 -0.58 -10.35 -6.57
CA ARG A 259 -1.23 -10.96 -7.76
C ARG A 259 -1.00 -10.23 -9.07
N TYR A 260 -1.00 -8.90 -9.06
CA TYR A 260 -0.71 -8.09 -10.23
C TYR A 260 0.80 -7.86 -10.39
N GLY A 261 1.24 -7.65 -11.62
CA GLY A 261 2.66 -7.55 -11.95
C GLY A 261 3.32 -6.38 -11.23
N ARG A 262 4.36 -6.66 -10.43
CA ARG A 262 5.18 -5.64 -9.77
C ARG A 262 5.63 -4.58 -10.78
N ILE A 263 5.43 -3.31 -10.46
CA ILE A 263 6.10 -2.22 -11.17
C ILE A 263 7.60 -2.43 -10.99
N THR A 264 8.35 -2.62 -12.08
CA THR A 264 9.79 -2.90 -12.01
C THR A 264 10.60 -1.67 -12.37
N SER A 265 11.75 -1.51 -11.72
CA SER A 265 12.71 -0.40 -11.86
C SER A 265 13.46 -0.37 -13.20
N GLY A 266 12.81 -0.76 -14.30
CA GLY A 266 13.50 -1.07 -15.55
C GLY A 266 12.66 -1.36 -16.80
N ARG A 267 11.47 -0.76 -16.98
CA ARG A 267 10.80 -0.66 -18.30
C ARG A 267 9.78 0.48 -18.36
N SER A 268 10.08 1.54 -19.11
CA SER A 268 9.02 2.25 -19.85
C SER A 268 8.53 1.26 -20.91
N GLY A 269 7.27 0.83 -20.80
CA GLY A 269 6.90 -0.47 -21.36
C GLY A 269 5.42 -0.80 -21.26
N ARG A 270 4.57 0.16 -21.68
CA ARG A 270 3.21 -0.05 -22.19
C ARG A 270 2.39 -1.15 -21.50
N LEU A 271 1.55 -0.73 -20.54
CA LEU A 271 0.43 -1.54 -20.05
C LEU A 271 -0.35 -2.16 -21.24
N GLN A 272 -0.62 -3.46 -21.16
CA GLN A 272 -1.51 -4.24 -22.03
C GLN A 272 -2.55 -4.92 -21.15
#